data_AF-X1P9Y3-F1
#
_entry.id   AF-X1P9Y3-F1
#
_cell.length_a   1.000
_cell.length_b   1.000
_cell.length_c   1.000
_cell.angle_alpha   90.00
_cell.angle_beta   90.00
_cell.angle_gamma   90.00
#
_symmetry.space_group_name_H-M   'P 1'
#
loop_
_entity.id
_entity.type
_entity.pdbx_description
1 polymer ?
#
loop_
_entity_poly.entity_id
_entity_poly.type
_entity_poly.pdbx_seq_one_letter_code
_entity_poly.pdbx_strand_id
1 'polypeptide(L)'
;MKLYNIASSLILEVASRNDIMDGMHQRRIMELYYDDDEDPGGKGRRWIQMYCYGISKAGNDVVRVYQVGGDTKTIQPGWKLFRVDRMNNLRKLSGTFDESKPLFNPNGDKDMINIHYITQFDN
;
A
#
# COMPACT_ATOMS: atom_id res chain seq x y z
N MET A 1 -3.55 28.00 -9.08
CA MET A 1 -3.57 26.88 -8.10
C MET A 1 -3.39 27.49 -6.72
N LYS A 2 -4.30 27.20 -5.77
CA LYS A 2 -4.36 27.88 -4.47
C LYS A 2 -3.53 27.11 -3.44
N LEU A 3 -2.73 27.83 -2.64
CA LEU A 3 -1.87 27.32 -1.58
C LEU A 3 -2.57 26.32 -0.64
N TYR A 4 -3.88 26.53 -0.42
CA TYR A 4 -4.76 25.62 0.34
C TYR A 4 -4.70 24.17 -0.14
N ASN A 5 -4.69 23.93 -1.45
CA ASN A 5 -4.68 22.58 -2.01
C ASN A 5 -3.34 21.87 -1.71
N ILE A 6 -2.23 22.62 -1.69
CA ILE A 6 -0.91 22.07 -1.39
C ILE A 6 -0.86 21.66 0.09
N ALA A 7 -1.33 22.54 1.00
CA ALA A 7 -1.39 22.23 2.42
C ALA A 7 -2.29 21.01 2.72
N SER A 8 -3.48 20.93 2.11
CA SER A 8 -4.36 19.76 2.27
C SER A 8 -3.72 18.48 1.73
N SER A 9 -3.05 18.53 0.58
CA SER A 9 -2.35 17.36 0.02
C SER A 9 -1.24 16.87 0.93
N LEU A 10 -0.43 17.77 1.49
CA LEU A 10 0.66 17.41 2.41
C LEU A 10 0.12 16.78 3.70
N ILE A 11 -0.97 17.31 4.26
CA ILE A 11 -1.59 16.77 5.47
C ILE A 11 -2.12 15.35 5.23
N LEU A 12 -2.78 15.12 4.08
CA LEU A 12 -3.33 13.81 3.72
C LEU A 12 -2.23 12.77 3.42
N GLU A 13 -1.11 13.20 2.84
CA GLU A 13 0.07 12.35 2.61
C GLU A 13 0.68 11.89 3.95
N VAL A 14 0.89 12.82 4.88
CA VAL A 14 1.47 12.51 6.19
C VAL A 14 0.56 11.59 7.00
N ALA A 15 -0.77 11.83 6.99
CA ALA A 15 -1.73 10.95 7.66
C ALA A 15 -1.69 9.53 7.08
N SER A 16 -1.71 9.42 5.75
CA SER A 16 -1.63 8.13 5.04
C SER A 16 -0.34 7.38 5.35
N ARG A 17 0.80 8.09 5.44
CA ARG A 17 2.09 7.47 5.79
C ARG A 17 2.07 6.85 7.18
N ASN A 18 1.51 7.54 8.17
CA ASN A 18 1.39 7.01 9.54
C ASN A 18 0.51 5.76 9.57
N ASP A 19 -0.64 5.77 8.90
CA ASP A 19 -1.54 4.61 8.84
C ASP A 19 -0.91 3.40 8.12
N ILE A 20 -0.12 3.64 7.08
CA ILE A 20 0.66 2.59 6.39
C ILE A 20 1.68 1.98 7.35
N MET A 21 2.48 2.82 8.01
CA MET A 21 3.51 2.35 8.94
C MET A 21 2.89 1.57 10.10
N ASP A 22 1.82 2.08 10.71
CA ASP A 22 1.08 1.38 11.76
C ASP A 22 0.52 0.04 11.29
N GLY A 23 -0.09 0.02 10.09
CA GLY A 23 -0.64 -1.19 9.49
C GLY A 23 0.43 -2.25 9.25
N MET A 24 1.62 -1.86 8.78
CA MET A 24 2.76 -2.75 8.58
C MET A 24 3.34 -3.26 9.90
N HIS A 25 3.55 -2.38 10.89
CA HIS A 25 4.06 -2.76 12.21
C HIS A 25 3.14 -3.74 12.94
N GLN A 26 1.83 -3.52 12.85
CA GLN A 26 0.83 -4.39 13.48
C GLN A 26 0.45 -5.60 12.62
N ARG A 27 1.04 -5.74 11.43
CA ARG A 27 0.73 -6.78 10.44
C ARG A 27 -0.78 -6.92 10.19
N ARG A 28 -1.48 -5.79 10.07
CA ARG A 28 -2.94 -5.74 9.88
C ARG A 28 -3.30 -5.91 8.42
N ILE A 29 -4.35 -6.69 8.16
CA ILE A 29 -5.01 -6.64 6.85
C ILE A 29 -5.66 -5.26 6.73
N MET A 30 -5.33 -4.54 5.67
CA MET A 30 -5.84 -3.20 5.44
C MET A 30 -6.87 -3.24 4.32
N GLU A 31 -7.90 -2.41 4.45
CA GLU A 31 -8.78 -2.09 3.34
C GLU A 31 -8.45 -0.69 2.83
N LEU A 32 -8.44 -0.51 1.51
CA LEU A 32 -8.35 0.80 0.88
C LEU A 32 -9.24 0.86 -0.36
N TYR A 33 -9.55 2.08 -0.79
CA TYR A 33 -10.09 2.35 -2.11
C TYR A 33 -8.96 2.82 -3.02
N TYR A 34 -8.66 2.07 -4.07
CA TYR A 34 -7.59 2.42 -4.99
C TYR A 34 -8.18 3.14 -6.19
N ASP A 35 -7.68 4.34 -6.49
CA ASP A 35 -8.06 5.06 -7.69
C ASP A 35 -7.09 4.74 -8.83
N ASP A 36 -7.52 3.87 -9.74
CA ASP A 36 -6.77 3.58 -10.96
C ASP A 36 -7.34 4.41 -12.11
N ASP A 37 -6.73 5.56 -12.39
CA ASP A 37 -7.14 6.44 -13.49
C ASP A 37 -6.86 5.84 -14.88
N GLU A 38 -6.03 4.80 -14.98
CA GLU A 38 -5.72 4.14 -16.24
C GLU A 38 -6.78 3.08 -16.64
N ASP A 39 -7.60 2.60 -15.70
CA ASP A 39 -8.69 1.66 -15.99
C ASP A 39 -10.00 2.10 -15.31
N PRO A 40 -11.06 2.47 -16.07
CA PRO A 40 -12.33 2.93 -15.49
C PRO A 40 -13.07 1.85 -14.66
N GLY A 41 -12.61 0.59 -14.64
CA GLY A 41 -13.06 -0.43 -13.68
C GLY A 41 -11.95 -1.02 -12.80
N GLY A 42 -10.81 -0.34 -12.71
CA GLY A 42 -9.74 -0.61 -11.74
C GLY A 42 -9.98 0.04 -10.38
N LYS A 43 -10.91 1.03 -10.33
CA LYS A 43 -11.34 1.70 -9.10
C LYS A 43 -12.16 0.75 -8.22
N GLY A 44 -11.80 0.59 -6.96
CA GLY A 44 -12.51 -0.34 -6.09
C GLY A 44 -11.89 -0.54 -4.71
N ARG A 45 -12.65 -1.19 -3.83
CA ARG A 45 -12.18 -1.59 -2.50
C ARG A 45 -11.24 -2.77 -2.62
N ARG A 46 -10.10 -2.70 -1.93
CA ARG A 46 -9.05 -3.72 -1.95
C ARG A 46 -8.73 -4.12 -0.53
N TRP A 47 -8.66 -5.42 -0.29
CA TRP A 47 -8.12 -5.99 0.95
C TRP A 47 -6.70 -6.45 0.70
N ILE A 48 -5.77 -5.92 1.48
CA ILE A 48 -4.35 -6.04 1.20
C ILE A 48 -3.55 -6.35 2.46
N GLN A 49 -2.43 -7.01 2.25
CA GLN A 49 -1.36 -7.20 3.23
C GLN A 49 -0.15 -6.39 2.75
N MET A 50 0.39 -5.51 3.58
CA MET A 50 1.50 -4.62 3.22
C MET A 50 2.83 -5.25 3.60
N TYR A 51 3.81 -5.22 2.68
CA TYR A 51 5.08 -5.94 2.83
C TYR A 51 6.31 -5.05 2.72
N CYS A 52 6.31 -4.05 1.84
CA CYS A 52 7.43 -3.12 1.67
C CYS A 52 6.89 -1.74 1.33
N TYR A 53 7.36 -0.70 2.02
CA TYR A 53 7.04 0.70 1.73
C TYR A 53 8.32 1.45 1.41
N GLY A 54 8.29 2.23 0.32
CA GLY A 54 9.47 2.93 -0.17
C GLY A 54 9.16 3.87 -1.32
N ILE A 55 10.23 4.34 -1.97
CA ILE A 55 10.18 5.23 -3.13
C ILE A 55 10.45 4.40 -4.38
N SER A 56 9.55 4.49 -5.36
CA SER A 56 9.70 3.82 -6.66
C SER A 56 10.84 4.42 -7.48
N LYS A 57 11.30 3.70 -8.51
CA LYS A 57 12.25 4.24 -9.51
C LYS A 57 11.77 5.52 -10.20
N ALA A 58 10.45 5.76 -10.22
CA ALA A 58 9.84 6.96 -10.77
C ALA A 58 9.71 8.12 -9.75
N GLY A 59 10.21 7.94 -8.52
CA GLY A 59 10.19 8.99 -7.48
C GLY A 59 8.89 9.09 -6.69
N ASN A 60 7.92 8.20 -6.90
CA ASN A 60 6.66 8.18 -6.16
C ASN A 60 6.73 7.26 -4.95
N ASP A 61 6.10 7.65 -3.85
CA ASP A 61 5.85 6.79 -2.69
C ASP A 61 4.96 5.60 -3.08
N VAL A 62 5.44 4.39 -2.81
CA VAL A 62 4.79 3.14 -3.19
C VAL A 62 4.85 2.09 -2.09
N VAL A 63 3.80 1.29 -2.00
CA VAL A 63 3.74 0.12 -1.12
C VAL A 63 3.57 -1.14 -1.96
N ARG A 64 4.48 -2.11 -1.75
CA ARG A 64 4.31 -3.48 -2.23
C ARG A 64 3.34 -4.21 -1.32
N VAL A 65 2.29 -4.74 -1.91
CA VAL A 65 1.22 -5.41 -1.20
C VAL A 65 0.91 -6.76 -1.81
N TYR A 66 0.34 -7.64 -1.01
CA TYR A 66 -0.34 -8.83 -1.48
C TYR A 66 -1.84 -8.61 -1.37
N GLN A 67 -2.53 -8.54 -2.51
CA GLN A 67 -3.98 -8.39 -2.54
C GLN A 67 -4.63 -9.74 -2.25
N VAL A 68 -5.37 -9.82 -1.14
CA VAL A 68 -6.07 -11.03 -0.69
C VAL A 68 -7.54 -11.07 -1.12
N GLY A 69 -8.14 -9.92 -1.45
CA GLY A 69 -9.53 -9.83 -1.87
C GLY A 69 -9.96 -8.41 -2.30
N GLY A 70 -11.23 -8.27 -2.69
CA GLY A 70 -11.86 -6.99 -3.07
C GLY A 70 -12.25 -6.88 -4.55
N ASP A 71 -12.67 -5.70 -4.98
CA ASP A 71 -13.10 -5.41 -6.35
C ASP A 71 -11.88 -5.19 -7.26
N THR A 72 -11.51 -6.21 -8.03
CA THR A 72 -10.52 -6.06 -9.10
C THR A 72 -10.84 -6.96 -10.28
N LYS A 73 -10.49 -6.50 -11.48
CA LYS A 73 -10.63 -7.28 -12.71
C LYS A 73 -9.51 -8.31 -12.91
N THR A 74 -8.38 -8.18 -12.20
CA THR A 74 -7.24 -9.11 -12.31
C THR A 74 -7.40 -10.32 -11.40
N ILE A 75 -6.66 -11.39 -11.67
CA ILE A 75 -6.59 -12.58 -10.81
C ILE A 75 -6.22 -12.18 -9.38
N GLN A 76 -7.00 -12.65 -8.42
CA GLN A 76 -6.72 -12.58 -6.99
C GLN A 76 -6.63 -14.01 -6.45
N PRO A 77 -5.74 -14.26 -5.48
CA PRO A 77 -4.83 -13.33 -4.81
C PRO A 77 -3.49 -13.12 -5.54
N GLY A 78 -2.79 -12.00 -5.30
CA GLY A 78 -1.51 -11.72 -5.96
C GLY A 78 -0.76 -10.44 -5.52
N TRP A 79 0.54 -10.38 -5.87
CA TRP A 79 1.41 -9.24 -5.58
C TRP A 79 1.07 -8.02 -6.46
N LYS A 80 0.97 -6.84 -5.84
CA LYS A 80 0.73 -5.57 -6.53
C LYS A 80 1.58 -4.45 -5.92
N LEU A 81 1.92 -3.47 -6.74
CA LEU A 81 2.57 -2.23 -6.30
C LEU A 81 1.55 -1.11 -6.38
N PHE A 82 1.26 -0.47 -5.24
CA PHE A 82 0.31 0.63 -5.18
C PHE A 82 1.04 1.94 -4.87
N ARG A 83 0.62 3.01 -5.53
CA ARG A 83 1.07 4.37 -5.25
C ARG A 83 0.31 4.92 -4.05
N VAL A 84 1.01 5.50 -3.08
CA VAL A 84 0.40 6.05 -1.85
C VAL A 84 -0.55 7.19 -2.18
N ASP A 85 -0.21 8.05 -3.16
CA ASP A 85 -1.06 9.17 -3.59
C ASP A 85 -2.41 8.75 -4.19
N ARG A 86 -2.57 7.47 -4.56
CA ARG A 86 -3.80 6.90 -5.12
C ARG A 86 -4.57 6.02 -4.13
N MET A 87 -4.05 5.84 -2.91
CA MET A 87 -4.74 5.10 -1.85
C MET A 87 -5.66 6.04 -1.09
N ASN A 88 -6.95 5.76 -1.13
CA ASN A 88 -7.95 6.51 -0.41
C ASN A 88 -8.64 5.63 0.64
N ASN A 89 -9.17 6.23 1.70
CA ASN A 89 -9.94 5.54 2.74
C ASN A 89 -9.24 4.30 3.33
N LEU A 90 -7.92 4.42 3.58
CA LEU A 90 -7.14 3.37 4.21
C LEU A 90 -7.68 3.10 5.62
N ARG A 91 -8.05 1.85 5.89
CA ARG A 91 -8.57 1.43 7.20
C ARG A 91 -7.98 0.09 7.62
N LYS A 92 -7.79 -0.06 8.94
CA LYS A 92 -7.40 -1.32 9.57
C LYS A 92 -8.60 -2.25 9.64
N LEU A 93 -8.46 -3.50 9.18
CA LEU A 93 -9.42 -4.57 9.45
C LEU A 93 -8.98 -5.35 10.70
N SER A 94 -9.89 -6.16 11.25
CA SER A 94 -9.63 -6.93 12.46
C SER A 94 -8.58 -8.04 12.26
N GLY A 95 -8.38 -8.52 11.03
CA GLY A 95 -7.44 -9.60 10.72
C GLY A 95 -5.98 -9.17 10.72
N THR A 96 -5.10 -10.06 11.17
CA THR A 96 -3.63 -9.95 11.04
C THR A 96 -3.10 -10.99 10.07
N PHE A 97 -1.84 -10.84 9.67
CA PHE A 97 -1.11 -11.86 8.90
C PHE A 97 0.28 -12.05 9.51
N ASP A 98 0.56 -13.25 9.97
CA ASP A 98 1.82 -13.55 10.67
C ASP A 98 2.82 -14.32 9.79
N GLU A 99 2.44 -14.65 8.56
CA GLU A 99 3.29 -15.34 7.60
C GLU A 99 3.62 -14.50 6.37
N SER A 100 4.86 -14.65 5.89
CA SER A 100 5.26 -14.09 4.60
C SER A 100 4.58 -14.83 3.45
N LYS A 101 4.15 -14.10 2.41
CA LYS A 101 3.59 -14.72 1.20
C LYS A 101 4.71 -15.20 0.28
N PRO A 102 4.47 -16.22 -0.57
CA PRO A 102 5.46 -16.73 -1.51
C PRO A 102 6.09 -15.60 -2.35
N LEU A 103 7.40 -15.67 -2.58
CA LEU A 103 8.19 -14.66 -3.30
C LEU A 103 8.37 -13.30 -2.57
N PHE A 104 8.01 -13.21 -1.29
CA PHE A 104 8.39 -12.07 -0.47
C PHE A 104 9.92 -11.97 -0.39
N ASN A 105 10.45 -10.77 -0.62
CA ASN A 105 11.86 -10.47 -0.48
C ASN A 105 12.10 -9.64 0.80
N PRO A 106 12.66 -10.22 1.87
CA PRO A 106 12.91 -9.50 3.12
C PRO A 106 14.04 -8.47 3.00
N ASN A 107 14.85 -8.54 1.93
CA ASN A 107 15.97 -7.62 1.71
C ASN A 107 15.60 -6.40 0.88
N GLY A 108 14.37 -6.34 0.36
CA GLY A 108 13.84 -5.15 -0.31
C GLY A 108 13.04 -5.42 -1.58
N ASP A 109 12.85 -4.39 -2.40
CA ASP A 109 12.00 -4.43 -3.58
C ASP A 109 12.72 -3.90 -4.82
N LYS A 110 12.75 -4.68 -5.90
CA LYS A 110 13.46 -4.35 -7.14
C LYS A 110 12.89 -3.12 -7.87
N ASP A 111 11.64 -2.74 -7.59
CA ASP A 111 10.96 -1.62 -8.22
C ASP A 111 11.09 -0.33 -7.37
N MET A 112 11.76 -0.42 -6.22
CA MET A 112 12.03 0.69 -5.31
C MET A 112 13.52 1.05 -5.31
N ILE A 113 13.82 2.34 -5.16
CA ILE A 113 15.18 2.89 -5.04
C ILE A 113 15.57 3.17 -3.59
N ASN A 114 14.57 3.42 -2.74
CA ASN A 114 14.75 3.62 -1.31
C ASN A 114 13.61 2.91 -0.59
N ILE A 115 13.92 2.35 0.57
CA ILE A 115 12.98 1.58 1.37
C ILE A 115 12.84 2.27 2.71
N HIS A 116 11.61 2.65 3.04
CA HIS A 116 11.28 3.22 4.34
C HIS A 116 11.07 2.13 5.38
N TYR A 117 10.38 1.04 4.99
CA TYR A 117 10.10 -0.06 5.90
C TYR A 117 9.82 -1.36 5.15
N ILE A 118 10.25 -2.48 5.74
CA ILE A 118 9.92 -3.84 5.30
C ILE A 118 9.25 -4.53 6.48
N THR A 119 8.10 -5.14 6.24
CA THR A 119 7.37 -5.90 7.27
C THR A 119 8.24 -7.05 7.77
N GLN A 120 8.43 -7.11 9.09
CA GLN A 120 9.19 -8.16 9.75
C GLN A 120 8.23 -9.27 10.23
N PHE A 121 8.61 -10.51 9.97
CA PHE A 121 7.92 -11.69 10.48
C PHE A 121 8.84 -12.32 11.51
N ASP A 122 8.31 -12.57 12.71
CA ASP A 122 9.02 -13.29 13.74
C ASP A 122 9.15 -14.74 13.26
N ASN A 123 10.39 -15.21 13.08
CA ASN A 123 10.68 -16.63 12.78
C ASN A 123 10.43 -17.51 14.00
#